data_AF-A0AAU7KPW2-F1
#
_entry.id   AF-A0AAU7KPW2-F1
#
_cell.length_a   1.000
_cell.length_b   1.000
_cell.length_c   1.000
_cell.angle_alpha   90.00
_cell.angle_beta   90.00
_cell.angle_gamma   90.00
#
_symmetry.space_group_name_H-M   'P 1'
#
loop_
_entity.id
_entity.type
_entity.pdbx_description
1 polymer ?
#
loop_
_entity_poly.entity_id
_entity_poly.type
_entity_poly.pdbx_seq_one_letter_code
_entity_poly.pdbx_strand_id
1 'polypeptide(L)'
;MEQHQWKTTEKQYVKRRLDEGATYQDIATELGLGRDQVHGLAKRSGFTDPRRRGAWRRRDWTEIDQTVQDCIEVQCMSIRQVVSHLQRQGISTSYSSILKRVKQMPAPVQFQARVNAARRQASNAYRMRLRIKRAA
;
A
#
# COMPACT_ATOMS: atom_id res chain seq x y z
N MET A 1 -22.73 3.47 -18.94
CA MET A 1 -21.61 2.60 -19.36
C MET A 1 -22.21 1.41 -20.08
N GLU A 2 -22.04 1.33 -21.39
CA GLU A 2 -22.51 0.19 -22.18
C GLU A 2 -21.78 -1.09 -21.75
N GLN A 3 -22.53 -2.16 -21.52
CA GLN A 3 -21.96 -3.46 -21.19
C GLN A 3 -21.47 -4.12 -22.48
N HIS A 4 -20.16 -4.25 -22.65
CA HIS A 4 -19.58 -5.00 -23.75
C HIS A 4 -20.06 -6.46 -23.70
N GLN A 5 -20.77 -6.89 -24.75
CA GLN A 5 -21.32 -8.24 -24.85
C GLN A 5 -20.26 -9.21 -25.35
N TRP A 6 -19.69 -9.96 -24.41
CA TRP A 6 -18.60 -10.90 -24.68
C TRP A 6 -19.03 -12.11 -25.51
N LYS A 7 -18.39 -12.29 -26.67
CA LYS A 7 -18.51 -13.48 -27.50
C LYS A 7 -17.74 -14.66 -26.89
N THR A 8 -18.15 -15.89 -27.22
CA THR A 8 -17.49 -17.11 -26.72
C THR A 8 -16.01 -17.18 -27.13
N THR A 9 -15.69 -16.73 -28.34
CA THR A 9 -14.31 -16.67 -28.86
C THR A 9 -13.43 -15.69 -28.09
N GLU A 10 -13.96 -14.53 -27.73
CA GLU A 10 -13.25 -13.53 -26.91
C GLU A 10 -12.99 -14.06 -25.49
N LYS A 11 -13.97 -14.76 -24.89
CA LYS A 11 -13.78 -15.40 -23.58
C LYS A 11 -12.68 -16.45 -23.61
N GLN A 12 -12.65 -17.29 -24.65
CA GLN A 12 -11.61 -18.29 -24.83
C GLN A 12 -10.22 -17.65 -25.05
N TYR A 13 -10.17 -16.57 -25.82
CA TYR A 13 -8.95 -15.80 -26.03
C TYR A 13 -8.41 -15.23 -24.71
N VAL A 14 -9.26 -14.56 -23.93
CA VAL A 14 -8.89 -14.02 -22.61
C VAL A 14 -8.39 -15.12 -21.69
N LYS A 15 -9.08 -16.27 -21.62
CA LYS A 15 -8.64 -17.40 -20.82
C LYS A 15 -7.24 -17.88 -21.22
N ARG A 16 -7.03 -18.13 -22.52
CA ARG A 16 -5.74 -18.60 -23.05
C ARG A 16 -4.61 -17.63 -22.73
N ARG A 17 -4.79 -16.33 -22.96
CA ARG A 17 -3.78 -15.30 -22.67
C ARG A 17 -3.45 -15.22 -21.18
N LEU A 18 -4.46 -15.35 -20.31
CA LEU A 18 -4.23 -15.40 -18.85
C LEU A 18 -3.42 -16.63 -18.44
N ASP A 19 -3.73 -17.80 -19.02
CA ASP A 19 -2.99 -19.05 -18.80
C ASP A 19 -1.53 -18.94 -19.29
N GLU A 20 -1.29 -18.21 -20.38
CA GLU A 20 0.06 -17.88 -20.92
C GLU A 20 0.84 -16.85 -20.10
N GLY A 21 0.25 -16.28 -19.04
CA GLY A 21 0.93 -15.32 -18.17
C GLY A 21 0.64 -13.85 -18.44
N ALA A 22 -0.16 -13.51 -19.46
CA ALA A 22 -0.44 -12.11 -19.80
C ALA A 22 -1.14 -11.36 -18.65
N THR A 23 -0.92 -10.05 -18.59
CA THR A 23 -1.62 -9.17 -17.65
C THR A 23 -2.97 -8.74 -18.21
N TYR A 24 -3.88 -8.27 -17.35
CA TYR A 24 -5.16 -7.69 -17.80
C TYR A 24 -4.96 -6.46 -18.68
N GLN A 25 -3.83 -5.76 -18.53
CA GLN A 25 -3.52 -4.58 -19.33
C GLN A 25 -3.13 -4.99 -20.75
N ASP A 26 -2.28 -6.02 -20.90
CA ASP A 26 -1.85 -6.51 -22.22
C ASP A 26 -3.06 -6.98 -23.04
N ILE A 27 -3.93 -7.79 -22.41
CA ILE A 27 -5.15 -8.30 -23.04
C ILE A 27 -6.12 -7.17 -23.41
N ALA A 28 -6.21 -6.14 -22.56
CA ALA A 28 -7.05 -4.97 -22.83
C ALA A 28 -6.54 -4.18 -24.04
N THR A 29 -5.22 -4.01 -24.15
CA THR A 29 -4.58 -3.38 -25.31
C THR A 29 -4.78 -4.22 -26.59
N GLU A 30 -4.64 -5.55 -26.50
CA GLU A 30 -4.85 -6.48 -27.63
C GLU A 30 -6.29 -6.46 -28.14
N LEU A 31 -7.28 -6.29 -27.26
CA LEU A 31 -8.71 -6.28 -27.60
C LEU A 31 -9.29 -4.88 -27.84
N GLY A 32 -8.52 -3.81 -27.63
CA GLY A 32 -9.01 -2.43 -27.69
C GLY A 32 -10.06 -2.11 -26.63
N LEU A 33 -9.98 -2.75 -25.45
CA LEU A 33 -10.93 -2.63 -24.35
C LEU A 33 -10.31 -1.96 -23.12
N GLY A 34 -11.16 -1.62 -22.15
CA GLY A 34 -10.70 -1.16 -20.85
C GLY A 34 -10.17 -2.32 -19.99
N ARG A 35 -9.06 -2.10 -19.27
CA ARG A 35 -8.49 -3.06 -18.30
C ARG A 35 -9.53 -3.58 -17.30
N ASP A 36 -10.41 -2.71 -16.82
CA ASP A 36 -11.46 -3.07 -15.85
C ASP A 36 -12.55 -3.96 -16.47
N GLN A 37 -12.80 -3.85 -17.78
CA GLN A 37 -13.74 -4.73 -18.49
C GLN A 37 -13.18 -6.15 -18.57
N VAL A 38 -11.89 -6.30 -18.92
CA VAL A 38 -11.19 -7.59 -18.95
C VAL A 38 -11.11 -8.21 -17.55
N HIS A 39 -10.79 -7.42 -16.53
CA HIS A 39 -10.79 -7.87 -15.14
C HIS A 39 -12.18 -8.34 -14.70
N GLY A 40 -13.22 -7.57 -15.04
CA GLY A 40 -14.61 -7.91 -14.74
C GLY A 40 -15.05 -9.21 -15.39
N LEU A 41 -14.67 -9.46 -16.65
CA LEU A 41 -14.91 -10.74 -17.32
C LEU A 41 -14.18 -11.88 -16.60
N ALA A 42 -12.86 -11.75 -16.39
CA ALA A 42 -12.05 -12.80 -15.78
C ALA A 42 -12.61 -13.21 -14.40
N LYS A 43 -13.07 -12.24 -13.61
CA LYS A 43 -13.71 -12.47 -12.30
C LYS A 43 -15.04 -13.23 -12.43
N ARG A 44 -15.93 -12.82 -13.34
CA ARG A 44 -17.25 -13.47 -13.53
C ARG A 44 -17.14 -14.87 -14.15
N SER A 45 -16.16 -15.09 -15.01
CA SER A 45 -15.93 -16.36 -15.70
C SER A 45 -15.00 -17.31 -14.95
N GLY A 46 -14.50 -16.93 -13.76
CA GLY A 46 -13.65 -17.79 -12.94
C GLY A 46 -12.21 -17.96 -13.45
N PHE A 47 -11.77 -17.17 -14.43
CA PHE A 47 -10.42 -17.24 -15.01
C PHE A 47 -9.35 -16.59 -14.12
N THR A 48 -9.74 -16.03 -12.98
CA THR A 48 -8.81 -15.49 -11.99
C THR A 48 -8.00 -16.61 -11.35
N ASP A 49 -6.71 -16.69 -11.67
CA ASP A 49 -5.76 -17.58 -11.01
C ASP A 49 -5.80 -17.34 -9.47
N PRO A 50 -6.14 -18.37 -8.67
CA PRO A 50 -6.13 -18.27 -7.21
C PRO A 50 -4.77 -17.83 -6.65
N ARG A 51 -3.66 -18.19 -7.31
CA ARG A 51 -2.28 -17.82 -6.91
C ARG A 51 -1.98 -16.35 -7.17
N ARG A 52 -2.70 -15.71 -8.11
CA ARG A 52 -2.62 -14.27 -8.36
C ARG A 52 -3.48 -13.44 -7.40
N ARG A 53 -4.37 -14.07 -6.61
CA ARG A 53 -5.14 -13.35 -5.58
C ARG A 53 -4.18 -12.85 -4.51
N GLY A 54 -3.93 -11.54 -4.55
CA GLY A 54 -2.98 -10.92 -3.65
C GLY A 54 -1.52 -11.06 -4.07
N ALA A 55 -1.21 -11.33 -5.34
CA ALA A 55 0.16 -11.20 -5.87
C ALA A 55 0.70 -9.76 -5.67
N TRP A 56 -0.18 -8.77 -5.64
CA TRP A 56 0.10 -7.38 -5.26
C TRP A 56 0.31 -7.16 -3.76
N ARG A 57 0.09 -8.19 -2.93
CA ARG A 57 0.35 -8.11 -1.49
C ARG A 57 1.85 -8.28 -1.29
N ARG A 58 2.45 -7.18 -0.88
CA ARG A 58 3.78 -7.11 -0.29
C ARG A 58 4.02 -8.27 0.70
N ARG A 59 5.17 -8.95 0.58
CA ARG A 59 5.52 -10.17 1.34
C ARG A 59 6.53 -9.93 2.47
N ASP A 60 7.27 -8.82 2.42
CA ASP A 60 8.31 -8.40 3.38
C ASP A 60 7.74 -7.69 4.63
N TRP A 61 6.42 -7.81 4.89
CA TRP A 61 5.79 -7.12 6.02
C TRP A 61 6.39 -7.47 7.38
N THR A 62 6.87 -8.70 7.55
CA THR A 62 7.53 -9.12 8.80
C THR A 62 8.80 -8.32 9.07
N GLU A 63 9.63 -8.12 8.05
CA GLU A 63 10.88 -7.34 8.16
C GLU A 63 10.59 -5.86 8.35
N ILE A 64 9.58 -5.34 7.65
CA ILE A 64 9.13 -3.95 7.79
C ILE A 64 8.59 -3.72 9.20
N ASP A 65 7.80 -4.66 9.75
CA ASP A 65 7.25 -4.52 11.09
C ASP A 65 8.34 -4.49 12.16
N GLN A 66 9.37 -5.33 12.04
CA GLN A 66 10.53 -5.29 12.93
C GLN A 66 11.22 -3.92 12.85
N THR A 67 11.48 -3.44 11.64
CA THR A 67 12.09 -2.12 11.42
C THR A 67 11.24 -0.99 12.01
N VAL A 68 9.92 -1.05 11.82
CA VAL A 68 8.96 -0.08 12.39
C VAL A 68 9.01 -0.12 13.92
N GLN A 69 9.05 -1.30 14.52
CA GLN A 69 9.15 -1.47 15.96
C GLN A 69 10.46 -0.85 16.49
N ASP A 70 11.60 -1.17 15.89
CA ASP A 70 12.90 -0.62 16.28
C ASP A 70 12.93 0.92 16.15
N CYS A 71 12.34 1.46 15.08
CA CYS A 71 12.26 2.91 14.91
C CYS A 71 11.41 3.58 16.01
N ILE A 72 10.36 2.92 16.48
CA ILE A 72 9.45 3.46 17.50
C ILE A 72 10.06 3.33 18.90
N GLU A 73 10.55 2.15 19.25
CA GLU A 73 11.01 1.81 20.60
C GLU A 73 12.44 2.31 20.85
N VAL A 74 13.35 2.09 19.91
CA VAL A 74 14.78 2.41 20.07
C VAL A 74 15.06 3.84 19.60
N GLN A 75 14.62 4.17 18.37
CA GLN A 75 14.95 5.47 17.77
C GLN A 75 13.95 6.58 18.14
N CYS A 76 12.94 6.28 18.96
CA CYS A 76 11.92 7.22 19.42
C CYS A 76 11.22 8.01 18.30
N MET A 77 11.08 7.42 17.11
CA MET A 77 10.47 8.07 15.96
C MET A 77 8.94 8.11 16.07
N SER A 78 8.35 9.21 15.59
CA SER A 78 6.91 9.25 15.28
C SER A 78 6.61 8.48 13.99
N ILE A 79 5.38 7.99 13.80
CA ILE A 79 4.97 7.22 12.60
C ILE A 79 5.32 7.96 11.30
N ARG A 80 5.19 9.29 11.25
CA ARG A 80 5.59 10.08 10.07
C ARG A 80 7.08 10.00 9.78
N GLN A 81 7.93 10.02 10.82
CA GLN A 81 9.37 9.86 10.66
C GLN A 81 9.73 8.43 10.25
N VAL A 82 9.02 7.42 10.77
CA VAL A 82 9.19 6.02 10.33
C VAL A 82 8.92 5.87 8.83
N VAL A 83 7.82 6.44 8.32
CA VAL A 83 7.52 6.41 6.88
C VAL A 83 8.64 7.05 6.07
N SER A 84 9.12 8.23 6.49
CA SER A 84 10.25 8.88 5.80
C SER A 84 11.55 8.08 5.91
N HIS A 85 11.78 7.37 7.01
CA HIS A 85 12.94 6.51 7.20
C HIS A 85 12.90 5.33 6.21
N LEU A 86 11.77 4.62 6.15
CA LEU A 86 11.55 3.50 5.22
C LEU A 86 11.67 3.95 3.75
N GLN A 87 11.12 5.11 3.39
CA GLN A 87 11.24 5.66 2.04
C GLN A 87 12.69 5.95 1.64
N ARG A 88 13.54 6.43 2.57
CA ARG A 88 14.97 6.64 2.31
C ARG A 88 15.74 5.33 2.10
N GLN A 89 15.23 4.22 2.64
CA GLN A 89 15.77 2.88 2.43
C GLN A 89 15.21 2.22 1.15
N GLY A 90 14.44 2.94 0.34
CA GLY A 90 13.82 2.40 -0.88
C GLY A 90 12.51 1.63 -0.62
N ILE A 91 12.06 1.55 0.63
CA ILE A 91 10.85 0.82 1.01
C ILE A 91 9.64 1.74 0.87
N SER A 92 8.94 1.64 -0.27
CA SER A 92 7.75 2.45 -0.55
C SER A 92 6.59 2.07 0.37
N THR A 93 6.29 2.89 1.38
CA THR A 93 5.17 2.69 2.31
C THR A 93 4.34 3.95 2.46
N SER A 94 3.04 3.78 2.70
CA SER A 94 2.14 4.88 3.03
C SER A 94 1.98 5.02 4.54
N TYR A 95 1.69 6.24 5.00
CA TYR A 95 1.38 6.50 6.41
C TYR A 95 0.23 5.62 6.92
N SER A 96 -0.86 5.50 6.14
CA SER A 96 -2.03 4.70 6.53
C SER A 96 -1.68 3.21 6.66
N SER A 97 -0.79 2.70 5.82
CA SER A 97 -0.30 1.33 5.91
C SER A 97 0.47 1.10 7.21
N ILE A 98 1.45 1.96 7.51
CA ILE A 98 2.24 1.85 8.76
C ILE A 98 1.36 2.03 9.99
N LEU A 99 0.44 2.99 9.98
CA LEU A 99 -0.50 3.19 11.08
C LEU A 99 -1.33 1.93 11.36
N LYS A 100 -1.80 1.24 10.30
CA LYS A 100 -2.55 -0.01 10.44
C LYS A 100 -1.68 -1.12 11.04
N ARG A 101 -0.40 -1.22 10.64
CA ARG A 101 0.55 -2.18 11.22
C ARG A 101 0.81 -1.90 12.69
N VAL A 102 1.08 -0.64 13.05
CA VAL A 102 1.31 -0.25 14.46
C VAL A 102 0.11 -0.60 15.35
N LYS A 103 -1.13 -0.43 14.87
CA LYS A 103 -2.33 -0.84 15.63
C LYS A 103 -2.43 -2.36 15.87
N GLN A 104 -1.71 -3.16 15.09
CA GLN A 104 -1.65 -4.62 15.22
C GLN A 104 -0.42 -5.09 16.03
N MET A 105 0.49 -4.18 16.39
CA MET A 105 1.69 -4.47 17.18
C MET A 105 1.38 -4.59 18.69
N PRO A 106 2.33 -5.09 19.51
CA PRO A 106 2.16 -5.16 20.96
C PRO A 106 1.82 -3.80 21.60
N ALA A 107 1.07 -3.83 22.70
CA ALA A 107 0.62 -2.62 23.40
C ALA A 107 1.76 -1.65 23.80
N PRO A 108 2.96 -2.11 24.21
CA PRO A 108 4.09 -1.21 24.48
C PRO A 108 4.50 -0.36 23.26
N VAL A 109 4.58 -0.97 22.08
CA VAL A 109 4.91 -0.27 20.82
C VAL A 109 3.86 0.79 20.50
N GLN A 110 2.58 0.44 20.66
CA GLN A 110 1.47 1.37 20.44
C GLN A 110 1.52 2.57 21.40
N PHE A 111 1.80 2.31 22.68
CA PHE A 111 1.96 3.34 23.69
C PHE A 111 3.13 4.26 23.36
N GLN A 112 4.29 3.69 23.01
CA GLN A 112 5.49 4.46 22.66
C GLN A 112 5.26 5.32 21.41
N ALA A 113 4.57 4.78 20.39
CA ALA A 113 4.22 5.53 19.20
C ALA A 113 3.37 6.78 19.51
N ARG A 114 2.41 6.67 20.44
CA ARG A 114 1.62 7.81 20.93
C ARG A 114 2.48 8.83 21.65
N VAL A 115 3.38 8.38 22.54
CA VAL A 115 4.31 9.27 23.27
C VAL A 115 5.22 10.02 22.31
N ASN A 116 5.79 9.33 21.32
CA ASN A 116 6.65 9.94 20.29
C ASN A 116 5.88 10.99 19.47
N ALA A 117 4.62 10.72 19.11
CA ALA A 117 3.77 11.67 18.41
C ALA A 117 3.51 12.94 19.24
N ALA A 118 3.18 12.79 20.53
CA ALA A 118 2.97 13.92 21.45
C ALA A 118 4.24 14.76 21.59
N ARG A 119 5.41 14.13 21.79
CA ARG A 119 6.72 14.82 21.84
C ARG A 119 6.98 15.62 20.56
N ARG A 120 6.70 15.04 19.40
CA ARG A 120 6.88 15.71 18.11
C ARG A 120 5.97 16.92 17.96
N GLN A 121 4.69 16.80 18.35
CA GLN A 121 3.72 17.89 18.32
C GLN A 121 4.16 19.05 19.23
N ALA A 122 4.57 18.75 20.47
CA ALA A 122 5.07 19.76 21.40
C ALA A 122 6.30 20.50 20.84
N SER A 123 7.27 19.76 20.28
CA SER A 123 8.45 20.33 19.64
C SER A 123 8.10 21.24 18.45
N ASN A 124 7.13 20.83 17.62
CA ASN A 124 6.66 21.66 16.50
C ASN A 124 5.96 22.94 16.98
N ALA A 125 5.08 22.85 17.98
CA ALA A 125 4.41 24.00 18.55
C ALA A 125 5.42 25.02 19.13
N TYR A 126 6.44 24.52 19.83
CA TYR A 126 7.54 25.36 20.33
C TYR A 126 8.29 26.08 19.20
N ARG A 127 8.70 25.35 18.15
CA ARG A 127 9.39 25.97 16.99
C ARG A 127 8.53 26.99 16.28
N MET A 128 7.22 26.75 16.15
CA MET A 128 6.29 27.70 15.53
C MET A 128 6.22 29.00 16.34
N ARG A 129 6.11 28.89 17.68
CA ARG A 129 6.13 30.06 18.57
C ARG A 129 7.42 30.87 18.43
N LEU A 130 8.57 30.22 18.36
CA LEU A 130 9.85 30.91 18.13
C LEU A 130 9.89 31.61 16.77
N ARG A 131 9.34 31.00 15.72
CA ARG A 131 9.30 31.60 14.38
C ARG A 131 8.43 32.85 14.35
N ILE A 132 7.26 32.82 14.99
CA ILE A 132 6.37 33.97 15.10
C ILE A 132 7.07 35.12 15.86
N LYS A 133 7.71 34.82 16.99
CA LYS A 133 8.46 35.82 17.78
C LYS A 133 9.63 36.47 17.03
N ARG A 134 10.22 35.78 16.06
CA ARG A 134 11.33 36.33 15.24
C ARG A 134 10.86 37.15 14.04
N ALA A 135 9.60 37.00 13.65
CA ALA A 135 8.99 37.67 12.50
C ALA A 135 8.17 38.91 12.90
N ALA A 136 7.96 39.11 14.20
CA ALA A 136 7.38 40.30 14.82
C ALA A 136 8.51 41.17 15.39
#